data_AF-A0A378QQF5-F1
#
_entry.id   AF-A0A378QQF5-F1
#
_cell.length_a   1.000
_cell.length_b   1.000
_cell.length_c   1.000
_cell.angle_alpha   90.00
_cell.angle_beta   90.00
_cell.angle_gamma   90.00
#
_symmetry.space_group_name_H-M   'P 1'
#
loop_
_entity.id
_entity.type
_entity.pdbx_description
1 polymer ?
#
loop_
_entity_poly.entity_id
_entity_poly.type
_entity_poly.pdbx_seq_one_letter_code
_entity_poly.pdbx_strand_id
1 'polypeptide(L)' 'MMNSITWLTQKDMAKRLGVCVNTFKTYYRPKYPPNAQRGNKVYWTLENAKRIEQEINGTTVS' A
#
# COMPACT_ATOMS: atom_id res chain seq x y z
N MET A 1 25.53 4.81 0.93
CA MET A 1 24.33 5.65 1.14
C MET A 1 23.36 4.83 1.97
N MET A 2 22.96 5.29 3.17
CA MET A 2 21.89 4.61 3.91
C MET A 2 20.59 4.73 3.09
N ASN A 3 20.04 3.61 2.63
CA ASN A 3 18.71 3.59 2.04
C ASN A 3 17.69 3.84 3.16
N SER A 4 17.25 5.09 3.29
CA SER A 4 16.15 5.42 4.20
C SER A 4 14.87 4.73 3.76
N ILE A 5 14.29 3.91 4.63
CA ILE A 5 13.02 3.23 4.37
C ILE A 5 11.89 4.25 4.50
N THR A 6 11.23 4.56 3.37
CA THR A 6 10.02 5.38 3.36
C THR A 6 8.81 4.53 3.74
N TRP A 7 8.16 4.91 4.83
CA TRP A 7 6.94 4.27 5.33
C TRP A 7 5.70 5.06 4.89
N LEU A 8 4.74 4.35 4.31
CA LEU A 8 3.49 4.87 3.78
C LEU A 8 2.33 4.41 4.66
N THR A 9 1.42 5.33 4.95
CA THR A 9 0.20 5.03 5.71
C THR A 9 -0.88 4.41 4.82
N GLN A 10 -1.96 3.94 5.43
CA GLN A 10 -3.15 3.49 4.70
C GLN A 10 -3.72 4.58 3.77
N LYS A 11 -3.64 5.85 4.17
CA LYS A 11 -4.10 6.98 3.34
C LYS A 11 -3.20 7.16 2.11
N ASP A 12 -1.90 7.00 2.27
CA ASP A 12 -0.94 7.11 1.17
C ASP A 12 -1.15 5.98 0.17
N MET A 13 -1.33 4.75 0.66
CA MET A 13 -1.65 3.60 -0.19
C MET A 13 -2.93 3.81 -1.01
N ALA A 14 -4.00 4.25 -0.36
CA ALA A 14 -5.26 4.55 -1.04
C ALA A 14 -5.09 5.62 -2.13
N LYS A 15 -4.36 6.70 -1.82
CA LYS A 15 -4.05 7.77 -2.79
C LYS A 15 -3.27 7.26 -3.99
N ARG A 16 -2.26 6.40 -3.77
CA ARG A 16 -1.45 5.82 -4.86
C ARG A 16 -2.29 4.97 -5.81
N LEU A 17 -3.23 4.22 -5.26
CA LEU A 17 -4.12 3.35 -6.05
C LEU A 17 -5.33 4.10 -6.64
N GLY A 18 -5.47 5.40 -6.39
CA GLY A 18 -6.61 6.18 -6.89
C GLY A 18 -7.95 5.78 -6.28
N VAL A 19 -7.96 5.18 -5.09
CA VAL A 19 -9.18 4.69 -4.41
C VAL A 19 -9.41 5.43 -3.09
N CYS A 20 -10.64 5.39 -2.58
CA CYS A 20 -10.92 5.92 -1.24
C CYS A 20 -10.31 5.01 -0.16
N VAL A 21 -10.03 5.59 1.02
CA VAL A 21 -9.37 4.87 2.13
C VAL A 21 -10.20 3.68 2.61
N ASN A 22 -11.53 3.77 2.56
CA ASN A 22 -12.42 2.67 2.93
C ASN A 22 -12.35 1.53 1.91
N THR A 23 -12.37 1.83 0.61
CA THR A 23 -12.16 0.83 -0.44
C THR A 23 -10.82 0.13 -0.26
N PHE A 24 -9.74 0.87 0.01
CA PHE A 24 -8.44 0.28 0.33
C PHE A 24 -8.52 -0.66 1.54
N LYS A 25 -9.13 -0.19 2.64
CA LYS A 25 -9.25 -0.97 3.89
C LYS A 25 -10.03 -2.27 3.69
N THR A 26 -11.11 -2.24 2.91
CA THR A 26 -12.03 -3.37 2.74
C THR A 26 -11.51 -4.38 1.73
N TYR A 27 -11.01 -3.94 0.57
CA TYR A 27 -10.72 -4.83 -0.55
C TYR A 27 -9.23 -5.10 -0.75
N TYR A 28 -8.38 -4.10 -0.50
CA TYR A 28 -6.96 -4.19 -0.81
C TYR A 28 -6.13 -4.62 0.40
N ARG A 29 -6.41 -4.09 1.59
CA ARG A 29 -5.64 -4.39 2.81
C ARG A 29 -5.61 -5.88 3.20
N PRO A 30 -6.71 -6.67 3.07
CA PRO A 30 -6.66 -8.10 3.36
C PRO A 30 -5.75 -8.87 2.40
N LYS A 31 -5.70 -8.46 1.12
CA LYS A 31 -4.83 -9.06 0.09
C LYS A 31 -3.38 -8.57 0.20
N TYR A 32 -3.19 -7.33 0.63
CA TYR A 32 -1.90 -6.66 0.72
C TYR A 32 -1.62 -6.19 2.16
N PRO A 33 -1.22 -7.09 3.06
CA PRO A 33 -1.00 -6.77 4.47
C PRO A 33 0.13 -5.74 4.66
N PRO A 34 0.10 -4.96 5.76
CA PRO A 34 1.13 -3.98 6.05
C PRO A 34 2.47 -4.63 6.41
N ASN A 35 3.56 -3.92 6.09
CA ASN A 35 4.91 -4.31 6.47
C ASN A 35 5.18 -4.10 7.97
N ALA A 36 4.51 -3.12 8.59
CA ALA A 36 4.64 -2.85 10.00
C ALA A 36 3.35 -2.29 10.60
N GLN A 37 3.18 -2.51 11.90
CA GLN A 37 2.13 -1.90 12.70
C GLN A 37 2.78 -1.20 13.89
N ARG A 38 2.41 0.07 14.12
CA ARG A 38 2.83 0.86 15.29
C ARG A 38 1.58 1.36 16.01
N GLY A 39 1.24 0.69 17.11
CA GLY A 39 -0.05 0.88 17.78
C GLY A 39 -1.21 0.58 16.83
N ASN A 40 -2.10 1.56 16.66
CA ASN A 40 -3.27 1.43 15.77
C ASN A 40 -2.99 1.81 14.31
N LYS A 41 -1.76 2.23 13.98
CA LYS A 41 -1.38 2.65 12.62
C LYS A 41 -0.64 1.52 11.92
N VAL A 42 -0.99 1.30 10.65
CA VAL A 42 -0.37 0.31 9.77
C VAL A 42 0.40 0.99 8.65
N TYR A 43 1.51 0.38 8.24
CA TYR A 43 2.47 0.98 7.33
C TYR A 43 2.97 0.01 6.26
N TRP A 44 3.21 0.53 5.07
CA TRP A 44 3.84 -0.16 3.95
C TRP A 44 5.16 0.51 3.61
N THR A 45 6.15 -0.25 3.13
CA THR A 45 7.33 0.37 2.54
C THR A 45 7.00 0.90 1.14
N LEU A 46 7.72 1.93 0.69
CA LEU A 46 7.56 2.44 -0.68
C LEU A 46 7.78 1.34 -1.74
N GLU A 47 8.73 0.44 -1.50
CA GLU A 47 9.00 -0.71 -2.37
C GLU A 47 7.80 -1.63 -2.48
N ASN A 48 7.22 -2.05 -1.34
CA ASN A 48 6.05 -2.93 -1.35
C ASN A 48 4.83 -2.22 -1.98
N ALA A 49 4.68 -0.92 -1.74
CA ALA A 49 3.61 -0.13 -2.35
C ALA A 49 3.69 -0.09 -3.89
N LYS A 50 4.91 0.08 -4.44
CA LYS A 50 5.14 0.03 -5.89
C LYS A 50 4.81 -1.35 -6.47
N ARG A 51 5.22 -2.42 -5.79
CA ARG A 51 4.90 -3.79 -6.19
C ARG A 51 3.39 -4.03 -6.24
N ILE A 52 2.67 -3.58 -5.21
CA ILE A 52 1.20 -3.69 -5.14
C ILE A 52 0.54 -2.90 -6.28
N GLU A 53 0.99 -1.67 -6.52
CA GLU A 53 0.49 -0.80 -7.59
C GLU A 53 0.70 -1.44 -8.98
N GLN A 54 1.87 -2.05 -9.22
CA GLN A 54 2.16 -2.78 -10.45
C GLN A 54 1.30 -4.04 -10.62
N GLU A 55 1.11 -4.82 -9.56
CA GLU A 55 0.28 -6.03 -9.60
C GLU A 55 -1.18 -5.70 -9.95
N ILE A 56 -1.71 -4.63 -9.35
CA ILE A 56 -3.08 -4.16 -9.60
C ILE A 56 -3.22 -3.62 -11.03
N ASN A 57 -2.30 -2.75 -11.47
CA ASN A 57 -2.38 -2.14 -12.80
C ASN A 57 -2.05 -3.13 -13.93
N GLY A 58 -1.19 -4.11 -13.68
CA GLY A 58 -0.87 -5.17 -14.63
C GLY A 58 -1.99 -6.19 -14.81
N THR A 59 -2.86 -6.35 -13.82
CA THR A 59 -4.06 -7.21 -13.93
C THR A 59 -5.13 -6.59 -14.85
N THR A 60 -5.12 -5.28 -15.06
CA THR A 60 -6.13 -4.57 -15.86
C THR A 60 -5.90 -4.66 -17.39
N VAL A 61 -4.84 -5.34 -17.84
CA VAL A 61 -4.44 -5.40 -19.26
C VAL A 61 -4.53 -6.82 -19.86
N SER A 62 -5.35 -7.71 -19.29
CA SER A 62 -5.58 -9.06 -19.82
C SER A 62 -7.05 -9.30 -20.16
#